data_AF-A0A067PDN4-F1
#
_entry.id   AF-A0A067PDN4-F1
#
_cell.length_a   1.000
_cell.length_b   1.000
_cell.length_c   1.000
_cell.angle_alpha   90.00
_cell.angle_beta   90.00
_cell.angle_gamma   90.00
#
_symmetry.space_group_name_H-M   'P 1'
#
loop_
_entity.id
_entity.type
_entity.pdbx_description
1 polymer ?
#
loop_
_entity_poly.entity_id
_entity_poly.type
_entity_poly.pdbx_seq_one_letter_code
_entity_poly.pdbx_strand_id
1 'polypeptide(L)'
;MDIFYNKTDAVQVLDELIAERVNTASSPQMYGMNSEGVERFGLTILKEGADVASKLTQHDEATGEAEEASIAIQGIISGCQLPPFDLKANRPDEIRRLAHVRQSVTITGLGSTSFKSIAENCRHMHTMFGRYTPNALLQSVPEYMGKLRNENGCDDDYPTITASTRFFTPAKQASGFATVDVNPELDPRGVLSKVDAAKWVHTEDNAVGYYILACSDTEASYKPTTPVVFQIGDIVELQTLMLSVPTKGKYSVKLILRSIVLLNGHFTTEAISARTLAAEASRSVPVPR
;
A
#
# COMPACT_ATOMS: atom_id res chain seq x y z
N MET A 1 6.99 -14.70 6.75
CA MET A 1 6.52 -14.83 8.15
C MET A 1 6.95 -16.19 8.62
N ASP A 2 7.51 -16.30 9.81
CA ASP A 2 8.16 -17.52 10.30
C ASP A 2 7.24 -18.32 11.25
N ILE A 3 7.80 -19.35 11.87
CA ILE A 3 7.10 -20.25 12.80
C ILE A 3 6.61 -19.57 14.09
N PHE A 4 7.13 -18.38 14.42
CA PHE A 4 6.76 -17.64 15.63
C PHE A 4 5.55 -16.73 15.41
N TYR A 5 5.17 -16.51 14.15
CA TYR A 5 4.02 -15.69 13.81
C TYR A 5 2.75 -16.55 13.76
N ASN A 6 1.78 -16.25 14.63
CA ASN A 6 0.51 -16.96 14.67
C ASN A 6 -0.39 -16.54 13.48
N LYS A 7 -0.26 -17.28 12.37
CA LYS A 7 -0.99 -17.01 11.12
C LYS A 7 -2.50 -17.17 11.29
N THR A 8 -2.94 -18.19 12.03
CA THR A 8 -4.36 -18.51 12.17
C THR A 8 -5.12 -17.38 12.86
N ASP A 9 -4.60 -16.92 14.01
CA ASP A 9 -5.25 -15.87 14.78
C ASP A 9 -5.16 -14.52 14.05
N ALA A 10 -4.04 -14.24 13.37
CA ALA A 10 -3.91 -13.03 12.56
C ALA A 10 -4.91 -12.98 11.40
N VAL A 11 -5.20 -14.14 10.77
CA VAL A 11 -6.23 -14.23 9.72
C VAL A 11 -7.62 -13.99 10.29
N GLN A 12 -7.93 -14.56 11.44
CA GLN A 12 -9.22 -14.33 12.11
C GLN A 12 -9.42 -12.85 12.43
N VAL A 13 -8.43 -12.22 13.07
CA VAL A 13 -8.49 -10.78 13.41
C VAL A 13 -8.58 -9.92 12.15
N LEU A 14 -7.90 -10.28 11.06
CA LEU A 14 -8.04 -9.59 9.78
C LEU A 14 -9.48 -9.64 9.25
N ASP A 15 -10.11 -10.82 9.27
CA ASP A 15 -11.48 -11.00 8.81
C ASP A 15 -12.49 -10.20 9.65
N GLU A 16 -12.31 -10.17 10.98
CA GLU A 16 -13.11 -9.36 11.90
C GLU A 16 -12.97 -7.85 11.59
N LEU A 17 -11.75 -7.36 11.40
CA LEU A 17 -11.48 -5.96 11.06
C LEU A 17 -12.05 -5.56 9.70
N ILE A 18 -11.97 -6.44 8.69
CA ILE A 18 -12.59 -6.19 7.37
C ILE A 18 -14.12 -6.07 7.53
N ALA A 19 -14.75 -6.98 8.27
CA ALA A 19 -16.19 -6.98 8.47
C ALA A 19 -16.68 -5.73 9.24
N GLU A 20 -15.97 -5.30 10.28
CA GLU A 20 -16.29 -4.10 11.06
C GLU A 20 -16.24 -2.84 10.18
N ARG A 21 -15.20 -2.73 9.35
CA ARG A 21 -14.95 -1.55 8.51
C ARG A 21 -15.98 -1.37 7.40
N VAL A 22 -16.50 -2.46 6.84
CA VAL A 22 -17.54 -2.39 5.80
C VAL A 22 -18.83 -1.75 6.31
N ASN A 23 -19.16 -1.96 7.58
CA ASN A 23 -20.37 -1.40 8.19
C ASN A 23 -20.19 0.03 8.69
N THR A 24 -18.95 0.43 9.01
CA THR A 24 -18.65 1.67 9.73
C THR A 24 -18.01 2.74 8.85
N ALA A 25 -17.41 2.36 7.72
CA ALA A 25 -16.64 3.28 6.90
C ALA A 25 -17.53 4.22 6.08
N SER A 26 -17.20 5.51 6.14
CA SER A 26 -17.68 6.53 5.19
C SER A 26 -16.98 6.44 3.84
N SER A 27 -15.80 5.79 3.78
CA SER A 27 -15.00 5.65 2.56
C SER A 27 -15.22 4.31 1.84
N PRO A 28 -15.04 4.27 0.52
CA PRO A 28 -15.17 3.04 -0.26
C PRO A 28 -14.21 1.94 0.20
N GLN A 29 -14.76 0.78 0.58
CA GLN A 29 -14.00 -0.39 1.01
C GLN A 29 -13.85 -1.38 -0.13
N MET A 30 -12.62 -1.80 -0.43
CA MET A 30 -12.34 -2.75 -1.52
C MET A 30 -13.09 -4.08 -1.36
N TYR A 31 -13.29 -4.54 -0.12
CA TYR A 31 -14.03 -5.77 0.16
C TYR A 31 -15.50 -5.68 -0.29
N GLY A 32 -16.14 -4.54 -0.07
CA GLY A 32 -17.53 -4.27 -0.49
C GLY A 32 -17.66 -3.82 -1.94
N MET A 33 -16.57 -3.78 -2.71
CA MET A 33 -16.54 -3.23 -4.07
C MET A 33 -16.99 -4.25 -5.13
N ASN A 34 -18.19 -4.79 -4.95
CA ASN A 34 -18.91 -5.50 -6.00
C ASN A 34 -19.62 -4.50 -6.94
N SER A 35 -20.40 -4.97 -7.92
CA SER A 35 -21.14 -4.10 -8.83
C SER A 35 -22.05 -3.09 -8.10
N GLU A 36 -22.70 -3.53 -7.02
CA GLU A 36 -23.55 -2.68 -6.18
C GLU A 36 -22.73 -1.64 -5.40
N GLY A 37 -21.53 -2.00 -4.95
CA GLY A 37 -20.59 -1.10 -4.28
C GLY A 37 -20.08 0.02 -5.21
N VAL A 38 -19.78 -0.32 -6.47
CA VAL A 38 -19.36 0.66 -7.48
C VAL A 38 -20.47 1.70 -7.72
N GLU A 39 -21.72 1.25 -7.85
CA GLU A 39 -22.88 2.13 -7.99
C GLU A 39 -23.15 2.95 -6.73
N ARG A 40 -23.10 2.32 -5.55
CA ARG A 40 -23.31 2.98 -4.25
C ARG A 40 -22.36 4.14 -4.01
N PHE A 41 -21.11 4.01 -4.44
CA PHE A 41 -20.10 5.05 -4.27
C PHE A 41 -19.95 5.95 -5.50
N GLY A 42 -20.80 5.80 -6.53
CA GLY A 42 -20.77 6.65 -7.72
C GLY A 42 -19.42 6.64 -8.45
N LEU A 43 -18.74 5.49 -8.47
CA LEU A 43 -17.38 5.38 -8.98
C LEU A 43 -17.38 5.29 -10.50
N THR A 44 -16.65 6.20 -11.14
CA THR A 44 -16.50 6.28 -12.59
C THR A 44 -15.03 6.33 -12.97
N ILE A 45 -14.71 5.97 -14.21
CA ILE A 45 -13.34 6.10 -14.73
C ILE A 45 -13.31 7.33 -15.64
N LEU A 46 -12.60 8.37 -15.19
CA LEU A 46 -12.39 9.59 -15.96
C LEU A 46 -11.08 9.47 -16.77
N LYS A 47 -11.13 9.87 -18.05
CA LYS A 47 -9.97 9.95 -18.92
C LYS A 47 -9.58 11.42 -19.13
N GLU A 48 -8.41 11.82 -18.65
CA GLU A 48 -7.90 13.20 -18.74
C GLU A 48 -7.26 13.53 -20.13
N GLY A 49 -7.92 13.17 -21.24
CA GLY A 49 -7.43 13.44 -22.59
C GLY A 49 -6.85 12.21 -23.32
N ALA A 50 -6.52 12.36 -24.61
CA ALA A 50 -6.37 11.23 -25.54
C ALA A 50 -5.24 10.23 -25.19
N ASP A 51 -4.14 10.70 -24.58
CA ASP A 51 -2.93 9.92 -24.24
C ASP A 51 -2.52 10.08 -22.76
N VAL A 52 -3.46 10.51 -21.93
CA VAL A 52 -3.25 10.78 -20.50
C VAL A 52 -3.79 9.63 -19.66
N ALA A 53 -3.31 9.53 -18.43
CA ALA A 53 -3.77 8.54 -17.48
C ALA A 53 -5.30 8.59 -17.28
N SER A 54 -5.91 7.42 -17.09
CA SER A 54 -7.30 7.32 -16.65
C SER A 54 -7.31 7.07 -15.14
N LYS A 55 -8.18 7.75 -14.41
CA LYS A 55 -8.25 7.66 -12.95
C LYS A 55 -9.63 7.18 -12.51
N LEU A 56 -9.67 6.50 -11.37
CA LEU A 56 -10.92 6.24 -10.69
C LEU A 56 -11.37 7.51 -9.96
N THR A 57 -12.57 7.97 -10.26
CA THR A 57 -13.17 9.17 -9.66
C THR A 57 -14.48 8.83 -8.97
N GLN A 58 -14.79 9.57 -7.92
CA GLN A 58 -16.06 9.52 -7.22
C GLN A 58 -16.83 10.80 -7.53
N HIS A 59 -18.09 10.66 -7.91
CA HIS A 59 -18.98 11.81 -8.06
C HIS A 59 -19.53 12.23 -6.69
N ASP A 60 -19.38 13.51 -6.36
CA ASP A 60 -20.10 14.11 -5.25
C ASP A 60 -21.49 14.57 -5.74
N GLU A 61 -22.54 13.98 -5.17
CA GLU A 61 -23.93 14.31 -5.51
C GLU A 61 -24.31 15.76 -5.13
N ALA A 62 -23.63 16.36 -4.16
CA ALA A 62 -23.94 17.70 -3.68
C ALA A 62 -23.34 18.81 -4.55
N THR A 63 -22.14 18.60 -5.08
CA THR A 63 -21.39 19.60 -5.87
C THR A 63 -21.43 19.30 -7.38
N GLY A 64 -21.67 18.05 -7.77
CA GLY A 64 -21.57 17.59 -9.15
C GLY A 64 -20.13 17.49 -9.66
N GLU A 65 -19.14 17.75 -8.81
CA GLU A 65 -17.72 17.63 -9.14
C GLU A 65 -17.26 16.17 -8.99
N ALA A 66 -16.27 15.77 -9.81
CA ALA A 66 -15.70 14.43 -9.77
C ALA A 66 -14.31 14.51 -9.11
N GLU A 67 -14.17 13.90 -7.93
CA GLU A 67 -12.92 13.88 -7.17
C GLU A 67 -12.21 12.53 -7.33
N GLU A 68 -10.89 12.48 -7.07
CA GLU A 68 -10.13 11.22 -7.11
C GLU A 68 -10.61 10.26 -6.00
N ALA A 69 -11.06 9.06 -6.39
CA ALA A 69 -11.65 8.11 -5.45
C ALA A 69 -10.58 7.37 -4.64
N SER A 70 -10.56 7.59 -3.32
CA SER A 70 -9.71 6.85 -2.37
C SER A 70 -10.39 5.56 -1.92
N ILE A 71 -9.73 4.42 -2.13
CA ILE A 71 -10.23 3.09 -1.76
C ILE A 71 -9.38 2.52 -0.63
N ALA A 72 -10.04 2.07 0.43
CA ALA A 72 -9.40 1.41 1.55
C ALA A 72 -9.25 -0.11 1.30
N ILE A 73 -8.08 -0.66 1.65
CA ILE A 73 -7.72 -2.06 1.51
C ILE A 73 -7.04 -2.54 2.79
N GLN A 74 -7.63 -3.51 3.48
CA GLN A 74 -7.02 -4.14 4.66
C GLN A 74 -6.18 -5.37 4.27
N GLY A 75 -5.11 -5.62 5.02
CA GLY A 75 -4.32 -6.82 4.88
C GLY A 75 -3.11 -6.87 5.82
N ILE A 76 -2.37 -7.97 5.77
CA ILE A 76 -1.15 -8.18 6.56
C ILE A 76 0.07 -7.83 5.70
N ILE A 77 0.98 -7.02 6.22
CA ILE A 77 2.20 -6.63 5.49
C ILE A 77 3.08 -7.87 5.24
N SER A 78 3.33 -8.18 3.97
CA SER A 78 4.30 -9.19 3.54
C SER A 78 5.59 -8.57 2.97
N GLY A 79 5.54 -7.31 2.55
CA GLY A 79 6.70 -6.56 2.04
C GLY A 79 6.50 -5.07 2.25
N CYS A 80 7.58 -4.37 2.59
CA CYS A 80 7.54 -2.96 2.93
C CYS A 80 8.84 -2.28 2.47
N GLN A 81 8.71 -1.18 1.76
CA GLN A 81 9.79 -0.27 1.39
C GLN A 81 9.32 1.15 1.71
N LEU A 82 9.47 1.55 2.95
CA LEU A 82 9.11 2.88 3.46
C LEU A 82 10.37 3.62 3.93
N PRO A 83 10.32 4.96 4.06
CA PRO A 83 11.41 5.71 4.69
C PRO A 83 11.60 5.31 6.17
N PRO A 84 12.75 5.58 6.79
CA PRO A 84 13.97 6.07 6.18
C PRO A 84 14.64 5.00 5.30
N PHE A 85 15.00 5.36 4.07
CA PHE A 85 15.59 4.39 3.14
C PHE A 85 17.03 4.06 3.54
N ASP A 86 17.38 2.77 3.56
CA ASP A 86 18.74 2.31 3.84
C ASP A 86 19.67 2.26 2.62
N LEU A 87 19.62 3.31 1.81
CA LEU A 87 20.46 3.44 0.63
C LEU A 87 21.72 4.21 0.98
N LYS A 88 22.88 3.58 0.76
CA LYS A 88 24.16 4.29 0.72
C LYS A 88 24.12 5.21 -0.50
N ALA A 89 24.31 6.50 -0.30
CA ALA A 89 24.24 7.52 -1.34
C ALA A 89 25.58 8.22 -1.46
N ASN A 90 26.60 7.42 -1.76
CA ASN A 90 27.98 7.88 -1.84
C ASN A 90 28.45 7.92 -3.30
N ARG A 91 27.81 7.15 -4.19
CA ARG A 91 28.14 7.10 -5.62
C ARG A 91 27.07 7.79 -6.47
N PRO A 92 27.43 8.42 -7.60
CA PRO A 92 26.47 9.06 -8.51
C PRO A 92 25.35 8.12 -9.00
N ASP A 93 25.66 6.84 -9.20
CA ASP A 93 24.68 5.83 -9.59
C ASP A 93 23.63 5.56 -8.52
N GLU A 94 24.01 5.63 -7.24
CA GLU A 94 23.12 5.46 -6.09
C GLU A 94 22.20 6.66 -5.95
N ILE A 95 22.71 7.88 -6.17
CA ILE A 95 21.91 9.12 -6.18
C ILE A 95 20.88 9.07 -7.31
N ARG A 96 21.24 8.55 -8.49
CA ARG A 96 20.28 8.33 -9.59
C ARG A 96 19.19 7.33 -9.19
N ARG A 97 19.52 6.26 -8.47
CA ARG A 97 18.53 5.30 -7.97
C ARG A 97 17.60 5.91 -6.93
N LEU A 98 18.12 6.77 -6.06
CA LEU A 98 17.32 7.51 -5.07
C LEU A 98 16.27 8.40 -5.71
N ALA A 99 16.58 9.05 -6.83
CA ALA A 99 15.61 9.86 -7.57
C ALA A 99 14.40 9.05 -8.07
N HIS A 100 14.54 7.73 -8.21
CA HIS A 100 13.48 6.82 -8.65
C HIS A 100 12.90 5.97 -7.51
N VAL A 101 13.24 6.26 -6.25
CA VAL A 101 12.76 5.48 -5.11
C VAL A 101 11.23 5.62 -4.98
N ARG A 102 10.61 4.52 -4.54
CA ARG A 102 9.18 4.45 -4.28
C ARG A 102 8.94 4.04 -2.85
N GLN A 103 7.87 4.57 -2.29
CA GLN A 103 7.28 4.11 -1.04
C GLN A 103 6.30 3.02 -1.43
N SER A 104 6.52 1.77 -1.02
CA SER A 104 5.65 0.65 -1.40
C SER A 104 5.35 -0.26 -0.24
N VAL A 105 4.09 -0.70 -0.18
CA VAL A 105 3.62 -1.67 0.81
C VAL A 105 2.91 -2.79 0.06
N THR A 106 3.32 -4.02 0.34
CA THR A 106 2.72 -5.23 -0.18
C THR A 106 1.99 -5.94 0.97
N ILE A 107 0.70 -6.15 0.79
CA ILE A 107 -0.17 -6.83 1.74
C ILE A 107 -0.67 -8.17 1.21
N THR A 108 -1.01 -9.07 2.12
CA THR A 108 -1.59 -10.40 1.86
C THR A 108 -2.62 -10.76 2.94
N GLY A 109 -3.47 -11.74 2.68
CA GLY A 109 -4.44 -12.26 3.64
C GLY A 109 -4.07 -13.61 4.26
N LEU A 110 -2.92 -14.20 3.93
CA LEU A 110 -2.45 -15.50 4.45
C LEU A 110 -3.49 -16.64 4.41
N GLY A 111 -4.44 -16.58 3.46
CA GLY A 111 -5.49 -17.59 3.29
C GLY A 111 -6.90 -17.11 3.63
N SER A 112 -7.04 -15.93 4.27
CA SER A 112 -8.32 -15.23 4.52
C SER A 112 -9.23 -15.27 3.28
N THR A 113 -10.49 -15.66 3.49
CA THR A 113 -11.52 -15.60 2.46
C THR A 113 -11.87 -14.16 2.12
N SER A 114 -11.93 -13.28 3.12
CA SER A 114 -12.24 -11.87 2.92
C SER A 114 -11.20 -11.18 2.04
N PHE A 115 -9.91 -11.47 2.29
CA PHE A 115 -8.84 -10.93 1.46
C PHE A 115 -8.83 -11.53 0.04
N LYS A 116 -9.24 -12.79 -0.13
CA LYS A 116 -9.43 -13.36 -1.47
C LYS A 116 -10.50 -12.58 -2.25
N SER A 117 -11.62 -12.23 -1.61
CA SER A 117 -12.65 -11.37 -2.20
C SER A 117 -12.12 -9.97 -2.54
N ILE A 118 -11.33 -9.35 -1.66
CA ILE A 118 -10.62 -8.08 -1.95
C ILE A 118 -9.76 -8.22 -3.22
N ALA A 119 -8.98 -9.29 -3.33
CA ALA A 119 -8.12 -9.54 -4.48
C ALA A 119 -8.93 -9.77 -5.77
N GLU A 120 -10.08 -10.42 -5.69
CA GLU A 120 -11.01 -10.59 -6.81
C GLU A 120 -11.64 -9.26 -7.24
N ASN A 121 -12.08 -8.42 -6.29
CA ASN A 121 -12.61 -7.09 -6.57
C ASN A 121 -11.55 -6.17 -7.20
N CYS A 122 -10.30 -6.27 -6.76
CA CYS A 122 -9.17 -5.61 -7.42
C CYS A 122 -9.02 -6.02 -8.88
N ARG A 123 -9.18 -7.32 -9.21
CA ARG A 123 -9.15 -7.78 -10.61
C ARG A 123 -10.37 -7.28 -11.38
N HIS A 124 -11.54 -7.28 -10.77
CA HIS A 124 -12.75 -6.75 -11.39
C HIS A 124 -12.58 -5.27 -11.77
N MET A 125 -12.14 -4.43 -10.84
CA MET A 125 -11.87 -3.02 -11.13
C MET A 125 -10.77 -2.83 -12.17
N HIS A 126 -9.70 -3.64 -12.14
CA HIS A 126 -8.71 -3.62 -13.20
C HIS A 126 -9.33 -3.83 -14.59
N THR A 127 -10.24 -4.81 -14.73
CA THR A 127 -10.91 -5.05 -16.02
C THR A 127 -11.82 -3.91 -16.46
N MET A 128 -12.37 -3.13 -15.52
CA MET A 128 -13.16 -1.94 -15.86
C MET A 128 -12.31 -0.91 -16.61
N PHE A 129 -11.05 -0.70 -16.22
CA PHE A 129 -10.12 0.19 -16.95
C PHE A 129 -9.94 -0.22 -18.42
N GLY A 130 -10.12 -1.51 -18.75
CA GLY A 130 -9.99 -2.02 -20.12
C GLY A 130 -10.95 -1.34 -21.10
N ARG A 131 -12.15 -0.98 -20.64
CA ARG A 131 -13.15 -0.26 -21.45
C ARG A 131 -12.76 1.18 -21.76
N TYR A 132 -11.91 1.77 -20.93
CA TYR A 132 -11.50 3.18 -21.03
C TYR A 132 -10.08 3.35 -21.58
N THR A 133 -9.37 2.24 -21.82
CA THR A 133 -8.06 2.24 -22.49
C THR A 133 -8.22 2.05 -24.01
N PRO A 134 -7.50 2.83 -24.84
CA PRO A 134 -7.53 2.67 -26.29
C PRO A 134 -7.14 1.25 -26.75
N ASN A 135 -7.85 0.72 -27.75
CA ASN A 135 -7.49 -0.48 -28.51
C ASN A 135 -7.20 -1.74 -27.68
N ALA A 136 -7.83 -1.91 -26.51
CA ALA A 136 -7.59 -3.04 -25.60
C ALA A 136 -6.10 -3.24 -25.23
N LEU A 137 -5.34 -2.15 -25.18
CA LEU A 137 -3.91 -2.16 -24.85
C LEU A 137 -3.63 -2.28 -23.35
N LEU A 138 -4.65 -2.50 -22.53
CA LEU A 138 -4.47 -2.78 -21.12
C LEU A 138 -3.70 -4.08 -20.93
N GLN A 139 -2.68 -4.06 -20.08
CA GLN A 139 -1.97 -5.27 -19.67
C GLN A 139 -2.96 -6.27 -19.08
N SER A 140 -2.89 -7.55 -19.48
CA SER A 140 -3.86 -8.56 -19.03
C SER A 140 -3.73 -8.89 -17.54
N VAL A 141 -2.53 -8.76 -16.98
CA VAL A 141 -2.24 -9.05 -15.57
C VAL A 141 -1.90 -7.75 -14.86
N PRO A 142 -2.58 -7.42 -13.74
CA PRO A 142 -2.27 -6.22 -12.95
C PRO A 142 -0.88 -6.33 -12.31
N GLU A 143 0.00 -5.37 -12.57
CA GLU A 143 1.38 -5.35 -12.00
C GLU A 143 1.39 -5.23 -10.47
N TYR A 144 0.34 -4.67 -9.88
CA TYR A 144 0.22 -4.54 -8.43
C TYR A 144 -0.23 -5.83 -7.74
N MET A 145 -0.58 -6.88 -8.48
CA MET A 145 -0.95 -8.18 -7.91
C MET A 145 0.18 -9.18 -8.00
N GLY A 146 0.41 -9.91 -6.92
CA GLY A 146 1.45 -10.94 -6.84
C GLY A 146 0.99 -12.17 -6.08
N LYS A 147 1.98 -13.00 -5.75
CA LYS A 147 1.81 -14.25 -5.00
C LYS A 147 2.89 -14.34 -3.92
N LEU A 148 2.49 -14.73 -2.72
CA LEU A 148 3.38 -15.06 -1.61
C LEU A 148 3.37 -16.57 -1.44
N ARG A 149 4.57 -17.16 -1.49
CA ARG A 149 4.74 -18.61 -1.41
C ARG A 149 4.17 -19.17 -0.11
N ASN A 150 3.35 -20.21 -0.24
CA ASN A 150 2.90 -20.98 0.91
C ASN A 150 3.99 -21.97 1.34
N GLU A 151 4.23 -22.07 2.65
CA GLU A 151 5.22 -22.99 3.23
C GLU A 151 4.85 -24.47 3.01
N ASN A 152 3.57 -24.75 2.79
CA ASN A 152 3.06 -26.11 2.66
C ASN A 152 3.34 -26.76 1.29
N GLY A 153 3.98 -26.04 0.36
CA GLY A 153 4.43 -26.61 -0.92
C GLY A 153 3.32 -27.04 -1.89
N CYS A 154 2.04 -26.83 -1.53
CA CYS A 154 0.90 -26.91 -2.45
C CYS A 154 0.81 -25.64 -3.31
N ASP A 155 0.27 -25.76 -4.53
CA ASP A 155 0.12 -24.68 -5.54
C ASP A 155 -0.76 -23.49 -5.10
N ASP A 156 -1.21 -23.46 -3.85
CA ASP A 156 -2.04 -22.40 -3.26
C ASP A 156 -1.16 -21.31 -2.61
N ASP A 157 -0.48 -20.55 -3.46
CA ASP A 157 0.16 -19.30 -3.05
C ASP A 157 -0.87 -18.27 -2.59
N TYR A 158 -0.52 -17.46 -1.58
CA TYR A 158 -1.40 -16.40 -1.11
C TYR A 158 -1.37 -15.21 -2.07
N PRO A 159 -2.53 -14.66 -2.48
CA PRO A 159 -2.56 -13.45 -3.29
C PRO A 159 -1.93 -12.28 -2.52
N THR A 160 -1.23 -11.41 -3.24
CA THR A 160 -0.69 -10.17 -2.69
C THR A 160 -1.13 -8.96 -3.50
N ILE A 161 -1.23 -7.81 -2.83
CA ILE A 161 -1.56 -6.52 -3.43
C ILE A 161 -0.47 -5.53 -3.03
N THR A 162 0.10 -4.80 -3.99
CA THR A 162 1.17 -3.82 -3.76
C THR A 162 0.71 -2.41 -4.15
N ALA A 163 0.62 -1.53 -3.16
CA ALA A 163 0.43 -0.09 -3.40
C ALA A 163 1.79 0.61 -3.39
N SER A 164 2.01 1.56 -4.31
CA SER A 164 3.26 2.32 -4.34
C SER A 164 3.15 3.73 -4.88
N THR A 165 3.86 4.64 -4.24
CA THR A 165 3.93 6.07 -4.60
C THR A 165 5.38 6.46 -4.86
N ARG A 166 5.62 7.31 -5.87
CA ARG A 166 6.97 7.84 -6.12
C ARG A 166 7.33 8.77 -4.98
N PHE A 167 8.56 8.70 -4.50
CA PHE A 167 9.02 9.70 -3.54
C PHE A 167 9.31 11.04 -4.23
N PHE A 168 9.81 11.00 -5.47
CA PHE A 168 10.08 12.19 -6.27
C PHE A 168 9.40 12.13 -7.63
N THR A 169 8.98 13.31 -8.10
CA THR A 169 8.44 13.54 -9.44
C THR A 169 9.44 14.37 -10.25
N PRO A 170 9.65 14.08 -11.55
CA PRO A 170 10.48 14.96 -12.39
C PRO A 170 9.92 16.38 -12.37
N ALA A 171 10.76 17.40 -12.19
CA ALA A 171 10.33 18.80 -12.10
C ALA A 171 9.52 19.25 -13.33
N LYS A 172 9.81 18.69 -14.51
CA LYS A 172 9.06 18.92 -15.75
C LYS A 172 7.61 18.40 -15.73
N GLN A 173 7.33 17.41 -14.88
CA GLN A 173 6.02 16.76 -14.71
C GLN A 173 5.29 17.25 -13.46
N ALA A 174 5.95 18.04 -12.61
CA ALA A 174 5.39 18.56 -11.37
C ALA A 174 4.60 19.87 -11.57
N SER A 175 4.40 20.31 -12.81
CA SER A 175 3.64 21.53 -13.11
C SER A 175 2.21 21.41 -12.58
N GLY A 176 1.83 22.28 -11.64
CA GLY A 176 0.49 22.31 -11.04
C GLY A 176 0.40 21.69 -9.64
N PHE A 177 1.45 21.03 -9.15
CA PHE A 177 1.49 20.50 -7.78
C PHE A 177 2.31 21.40 -6.86
N ALA A 178 1.87 21.55 -5.62
CA ALA A 178 2.67 22.23 -4.61
C ALA A 178 3.89 21.37 -4.24
N THR A 179 5.08 21.98 -4.25
CA THR A 179 6.29 21.35 -3.71
C THR A 179 6.21 21.33 -2.19
N VAL A 180 6.48 20.17 -1.61
CA VAL A 180 6.43 19.94 -0.17
C VAL A 180 7.83 19.57 0.31
N ASP A 181 8.26 20.18 1.41
CA ASP A 181 9.54 19.85 2.02
C ASP A 181 9.53 18.44 2.59
N VAL A 182 10.63 17.72 2.41
CA VAL A 182 10.78 16.37 2.97
C VAL A 182 10.90 16.49 4.48
N ASN A 183 9.96 15.89 5.21
CA ASN A 183 9.99 15.84 6.67
C ASN A 183 11.33 15.22 7.15
N PRO A 184 12.10 15.90 8.03
CA PRO A 184 13.34 15.37 8.58
C PRO A 184 13.23 13.99 9.22
N GLU A 185 12.06 13.61 9.73
CA GLU A 185 11.81 12.26 10.28
C GLU A 185 11.80 11.16 9.21
N LEU A 186 11.47 11.51 7.95
CA LEU A 186 11.52 10.58 6.81
C LEU A 186 12.94 10.45 6.25
N ASP A 187 13.80 11.45 6.46
CA ASP A 187 15.20 11.48 6.03
C ASP A 187 16.17 11.92 7.14
N PRO A 188 16.27 11.17 8.25
CA PRO A 188 17.09 11.54 9.40
C PRO A 188 18.60 11.61 9.07
N ARG A 189 19.02 11.05 7.92
CA ARG A 189 20.41 11.04 7.46
C ARG A 189 20.69 11.99 6.29
N GLY A 190 19.70 12.74 5.82
CA GLY A 190 19.88 13.65 4.67
C GLY A 190 20.31 12.91 3.40
N VAL A 191 19.85 11.68 3.19
CA VAL A 191 20.16 10.87 2.02
C VAL A 191 19.29 11.28 0.82
N LEU A 192 18.04 11.63 1.06
CA LEU A 192 17.08 12.08 0.05
C LEU A 192 17.40 13.51 -0.40
N SER A 193 17.95 14.35 0.48
CA SER A 193 18.39 15.72 0.14
C SER A 193 19.56 15.78 -0.85
N LYS A 194 20.26 14.66 -1.09
CA LYS A 194 21.31 14.55 -2.11
C LYS A 194 20.77 14.48 -3.54
N VAL A 195 19.47 14.27 -3.72
CA VAL A 195 18.84 14.24 -5.03
C VAL A 195 18.79 15.66 -5.60
N ASP A 196 19.05 15.78 -6.90
CA ASP A 196 19.06 17.06 -7.61
C ASP A 196 17.66 17.70 -7.64
N ALA A 197 17.44 18.66 -6.74
CA ALA A 197 16.17 19.38 -6.58
C ALA A 197 15.73 20.15 -7.84
N ALA A 198 16.65 20.48 -8.76
CA ALA A 198 16.30 21.13 -10.02
C ALA A 198 15.67 20.13 -11.02
N LYS A 199 15.91 18.83 -10.85
CA LYS A 199 15.38 17.77 -11.72
C LYS A 199 14.24 16.98 -11.09
N TRP A 200 14.24 16.85 -9.77
CA TRP A 200 13.35 15.99 -9.01
C TRP A 200 12.80 16.73 -7.81
N VAL A 201 11.48 16.77 -7.68
CA VAL A 201 10.80 17.49 -6.61
C VAL A 201 9.88 16.54 -5.85
N HIS A 202 9.76 16.76 -4.54
CA HIS A 202 8.75 16.12 -3.72
C HIS A 202 7.51 17.02 -3.71
N THR A 203 6.36 16.47 -4.06
CA THR A 203 5.09 17.21 -4.13
C THR A 203 4.07 16.63 -3.18
N GLU A 204 2.96 17.35 -2.96
CA GLU A 204 1.83 16.85 -2.17
C GLU A 204 1.32 15.48 -2.65
N ASP A 205 1.37 15.22 -3.96
CA ASP A 205 0.98 13.95 -4.57
C ASP A 205 1.93 12.80 -4.20
N ASN A 206 3.16 13.12 -3.79
CA ASN A 206 4.19 12.14 -3.38
C ASN A 206 4.16 11.86 -1.88
N ALA A 207 3.47 12.68 -1.10
CA ALA A 207 3.34 12.51 0.34
C ALA A 207 2.46 11.30 0.67
N VAL A 208 2.90 10.50 1.64
CA VAL A 208 2.14 9.36 2.18
C VAL A 208 1.85 9.64 3.64
N GLY A 209 0.57 9.55 4.02
CA GLY A 209 0.14 9.66 5.41
C GLY A 209 0.42 8.39 6.20
N TYR A 210 0.99 8.51 7.40
CA TYR A 210 1.27 7.40 8.29
C TYR A 210 0.47 7.58 9.58
N TYR A 211 -0.34 6.58 9.94
CA TYR A 211 -1.19 6.67 11.12
C TYR A 211 -1.17 5.38 11.93
N ILE A 212 -1.47 5.50 13.22
CA ILE A 212 -1.83 4.38 14.10
C ILE A 212 -3.27 4.56 14.57
N LEU A 213 -4.00 3.46 14.69
CA LEU A 213 -5.30 3.47 15.33
C LEU A 213 -5.10 3.46 16.85
N ALA A 214 -5.48 4.55 17.51
CA ALA A 214 -5.48 4.65 18.95
C ALA A 214 -6.93 4.52 19.46
N CYS A 215 -7.25 3.37 20.04
CA CYS A 215 -8.51 3.17 20.75
C CYS A 215 -8.42 3.87 22.11
N SER A 216 -9.22 4.92 22.30
CA SER A 216 -9.56 5.41 23.64
C SER A 216 -10.83 4.70 24.13
N ASP A 217 -11.14 4.79 25.43
CA ASP A 217 -12.31 4.13 26.03
C ASP A 217 -13.66 4.50 25.37
N THR A 218 -13.71 5.59 24.59
CA THR A 218 -14.95 6.10 23.97
C THR A 218 -14.92 6.19 22.44
N GLU A 219 -13.76 6.44 21.80
CA GLU A 219 -13.65 6.53 20.34
C GLU A 219 -12.28 6.08 19.79
N ALA A 220 -12.30 5.52 18.58
CA ALA A 220 -11.10 5.21 17.82
C ALA A 220 -10.58 6.47 17.11
N SER A 221 -9.35 6.87 17.42
CA SER A 221 -8.71 8.07 16.86
C SER A 221 -7.48 7.69 16.02
N TYR A 222 -7.27 8.39 14.90
CA TYR A 222 -6.09 8.22 14.06
C TYR A 222 -5.00 9.18 14.52
N LYS A 223 -3.85 8.65 14.95
CA LYS A 223 -2.71 9.47 15.36
C LYS A 223 -1.61 9.41 14.32
N PRO A 224 -1.10 10.55 13.83
CA PRO A 224 0.06 10.57 12.94
C PRO A 224 1.25 9.85 13.56
N THR A 225 2.00 9.11 12.75
CA THR A 225 3.19 8.38 13.18
C THR A 225 4.30 8.46 12.13
N THR A 226 5.44 7.83 12.41
CA THR A 226 6.54 7.68 11.47
C THR A 226 6.52 6.31 10.78
N PRO A 227 7.03 6.19 9.56
CA PRO A 227 7.04 4.92 8.81
C PRO A 227 7.84 3.79 9.46
N VAL A 228 8.75 4.08 10.39
CA VAL A 228 9.57 3.08 11.08
C VAL A 228 8.75 2.12 11.96
N VAL A 229 7.52 2.51 12.31
CA VAL A 229 6.62 1.73 13.16
C VAL A 229 6.08 0.50 12.42
N PHE A 230 5.98 0.52 11.09
CA PHE A 230 5.39 -0.56 10.31
C PHE A 230 6.38 -1.69 10.05
N GLN A 231 5.95 -2.91 10.35
CA GLN A 231 6.76 -4.12 10.23
C GLN A 231 6.05 -5.20 9.41
N ILE A 232 6.84 -6.13 8.86
CA ILE A 232 6.30 -7.31 8.17
C ILE A 232 5.58 -8.17 9.20
N GLY A 233 4.30 -8.46 8.94
CA GLY A 233 3.39 -9.14 9.86
C GLY A 233 2.32 -8.22 10.45
N ASP A 234 2.43 -6.90 10.34
CA ASP A 234 1.40 -6.01 10.89
C ASP A 234 0.12 -6.05 10.05
N ILE A 235 -1.02 -5.98 10.73
CA ILE A 235 -2.34 -5.79 10.09
C ILE A 235 -2.55 -4.30 9.88
N VAL A 236 -2.76 -3.91 8.63
CA VAL A 236 -2.86 -2.51 8.22
C VAL A 236 -4.05 -2.26 7.30
N GLU A 237 -4.46 -1.00 7.24
CA GLU A 237 -5.36 -0.46 6.23
C GLU A 237 -4.57 0.48 5.32
N LEU A 238 -4.62 0.24 4.02
CA LEU A 238 -4.05 1.11 3.00
C LEU A 238 -5.17 1.94 2.38
N GLN A 239 -4.99 3.25 2.30
CA GLN A 239 -5.79 4.08 1.39
C GLN A 239 -5.04 4.22 0.07
N THR A 240 -5.71 3.85 -1.00
CA THR A 240 -5.10 3.75 -2.32
C THR A 240 -5.93 4.41 -3.40
N LEU A 241 -5.27 4.91 -4.44
CA LEU A 241 -5.92 5.33 -5.69
C LEU A 241 -5.60 4.34 -6.80
N MET A 242 -6.58 4.07 -7.66
CA MET A 242 -6.38 3.30 -8.89
C MET A 242 -6.24 4.23 -10.08
N LEU A 243 -5.11 4.13 -10.80
CA LEU A 243 -4.89 4.88 -12.03
C LEU A 243 -4.28 3.99 -13.12
N SER A 244 -4.70 4.21 -14.35
CA SER A 244 -4.15 3.58 -15.55
C SER A 244 -3.18 4.53 -16.23
N VAL A 245 -1.93 4.12 -16.43
CA VAL A 245 -0.89 4.91 -17.10
C VAL A 245 -0.35 4.24 -18.35
N PRO A 246 -0.08 5.01 -19.41
CA PRO A 246 0.61 4.50 -20.58
C PRO A 246 2.05 4.11 -20.22
N THR A 247 2.41 2.87 -20.50
CA THR A 247 3.71 2.25 -20.28
C THR A 247 4.15 1.52 -21.54
N LYS A 248 5.14 2.07 -22.27
CA LYS A 248 5.76 1.45 -23.46
C LYS A 248 4.75 0.89 -24.48
N GLY A 249 3.71 1.66 -24.82
CA GLY A 249 2.69 1.28 -25.80
C GLY A 249 1.57 0.38 -25.28
N LYS A 250 1.57 0.06 -23.99
CA LYS A 250 0.44 -0.58 -23.27
C LYS A 250 -0.06 0.33 -22.16
N TYR A 251 -1.22 0.04 -21.60
CA TYR A 251 -1.72 0.71 -20.40
C TYR A 251 -1.58 -0.22 -19.20
N SER A 252 -1.13 0.31 -18.08
CA SER A 252 -0.94 -0.43 -16.83
C SER A 252 -1.69 0.27 -15.71
N VAL A 253 -2.55 -0.47 -15.00
CA VAL A 253 -3.19 0.04 -13.79
C VAL A 253 -2.24 -0.09 -12.61
N LYS A 254 -2.16 0.96 -11.80
CA LYS A 254 -1.32 1.06 -10.61
C LYS A 254 -2.17 1.44 -9.41
N LEU A 255 -1.80 0.90 -8.26
CA LEU A 255 -2.27 1.34 -6.96
C LEU A 255 -1.28 2.36 -6.39
N ILE A 256 -1.72 3.60 -6.25
CA ILE A 256 -0.96 4.67 -5.59
C ILE A 256 -1.28 4.64 -4.10
N LEU A 257 -0.26 4.61 -3.26
CA LEU A 257 -0.39 4.63 -1.81
C LEU A 257 -0.60 6.08 -1.34
N ARG A 258 -1.72 6.39 -0.71
CA ARG A 258 -2.01 7.72 -0.13
C ARG A 258 -1.77 7.74 1.37
N SER A 259 -2.22 6.70 2.06
CA SER A 259 -1.95 6.55 3.48
C SER A 259 -1.90 5.08 3.90
N ILE A 260 -1.28 4.85 5.05
CA ILE A 260 -1.24 3.56 5.73
C ILE A 260 -1.59 3.77 7.20
N VAL A 261 -2.48 2.92 7.71
CA VAL A 261 -2.91 2.91 9.10
C VAL A 261 -2.54 1.56 9.72
N LEU A 262 -1.85 1.59 10.85
CA LEU A 262 -1.63 0.40 11.67
C LEU A 262 -2.91 0.07 12.44
N LEU A 263 -3.53 -1.06 12.14
CA LEU A 263 -4.71 -1.55 12.84
C LEU A 263 -4.31 -2.45 14.03
N ASN A 264 -3.36 -3.37 13.80
CA ASN A 264 -2.90 -4.29 14.84
C ASN A 264 -1.47 -4.77 14.56
N GLY A 265 -0.55 -4.50 15.51
CA GLY A 265 0.85 -4.96 15.49
C GLY A 265 1.20 -5.97 16.60
N HIS A 266 0.18 -6.52 17.28
CA HIS A 266 0.35 -7.43 18.41
C HIS A 266 1.06 -8.72 18.00
N PHE A 267 0.62 -9.36 16.92
CA PHE A 267 1.20 -10.61 16.43
C PHE A 267 2.68 -10.48 16.06
N THR A 268 3.07 -9.35 15.47
CA THR A 268 4.48 -9.04 15.18
C THR A 268 5.29 -8.89 16.47
N THR A 269 4.74 -8.18 17.45
CA THR A 269 5.39 -7.96 18.76
C THR A 269 5.59 -9.27 19.51
N GLU A 270 4.57 -10.14 19.55
CA GLU A 270 4.66 -11.48 20.14
C GLU A 270 5.71 -12.34 19.44
N ALA A 271 5.71 -12.35 18.10
CA ALA A 271 6.70 -13.10 17.32
C ALA A 271 8.13 -12.61 17.56
N ILE A 272 8.35 -11.30 17.75
CA ILE A 272 9.66 -10.74 18.13
C ILE A 272 10.08 -11.18 19.53
N SER A 273 9.15 -11.13 20.49
CA SER A 273 9.42 -11.55 21.87
C SER A 273 9.79 -13.05 21.92
N ALA A 274 9.00 -13.90 21.27
CA ALA A 274 9.27 -15.33 21.17
C ALA A 274 10.62 -15.64 20.51
N ARG A 275 11.00 -14.92 19.45
CA ARG A 275 12.31 -15.03 18.81
C ARG A 275 13.46 -14.68 19.74
N THR A 276 13.29 -13.63 20.53
CA THR A 276 14.31 -13.16 21.49
C THR A 276 14.54 -14.21 22.57
N LEU A 277 13.46 -14.75 23.14
CA LEU A 277 13.52 -15.83 24.13
C LEU A 277 14.15 -17.11 23.56
N ALA A 278 13.80 -17.50 22.33
CA ALA A 278 14.40 -18.67 21.68
C ALA A 278 15.91 -18.48 21.42
N ALA A 279 16.32 -17.27 21.01
CA ALA A 279 17.73 -16.95 20.81
C ALA A 279 18.52 -16.99 22.12
N GLU A 280 17.97 -16.49 23.23
CA GLU A 280 18.56 -16.58 24.56
C GLU A 280 18.71 -18.03 25.03
N ALA A 281 17.68 -18.86 24.87
CA ALA A 281 17.72 -20.27 25.22
C ALA A 281 18.82 -21.03 24.44
N SER A 282 18.97 -20.75 23.15
CA SER A 282 20.01 -21.38 22.32
C SER A 282 21.45 -21.02 22.72
N ARG A 283 21.66 -19.82 23.29
CA ARG A 283 22.98 -19.37 23.79
C ARG A 283 23.38 -20.01 25.13
N SER A 284 22.41 -20.55 25.87
CA SER A 284 22.62 -21.12 27.21
C SER A 284 23.05 -22.59 27.21
N VAL A 285 23.11 -23.27 26.06
CA VAL A 285 23.53 -24.67 25.97
C VAL A 285 25.05 -24.77 26.06
N PRO A 286 25.63 -25.38 27.12
CA PRO A 286 27.07 -25.56 27.23
C PRO A 286 27.55 -26.60 26.21
N VAL A 287 28.61 -26.29 25.46
CA VAL A 287 29.29 -27.27 24.61
C VAL A 287 29.87 -28.37 25.52
N PRO A 288 29.51 -29.65 25.33
CA PRO A 288 30.11 -30.73 26.09
C PRO A 288 31.61 -30.80 25.77
N ARG A 289 32.45 -30.76 26.81
CA ARG A 289 33.90 -30.95 26.73
C ARG A 289 34.26 -32.42 26.58
#